data_AF-A0A9D2F1W7-F1
#
_entry.id   AF-A0A9D2F1W7-F1
#
_cell.length_a   1.000
_cell.length_b   1.000
_cell.length_c   1.000
_cell.angle_alpha   90.00
_cell.angle_beta   90.00
_cell.angle_gamma   90.00
#
_symmetry.space_group_name_H-M   'P 1'
#
loop_
_entity.id
_entity.type
_entity.pdbx_description
1 polymer ?
#
loop_
_entity_poly.entity_id
_entity_poly.type
_entity_poly.pdbx_seq_one_letter_code
_entity_poly.pdbx_strand_id
1 'polypeptide(L)'
;SNGYIVDENGIDYKVMKEIKEVKRARIKTYLDYVPTAKYVEGSQGIWTVACDIALPCATQNELPLEGAKALVANGCYAVAEGANMPSTPDAIAYLQANNVLFAPAKASNAGGVATSGLEMSQNSLRLGWTFEEVDERLHTIMVNIYKAAAAAAEEYGCKGNLVAGANIAGFQKIASAMMSQGIV
;
A
#
# COMPACT_ATOMS: atom_id res chain seq x y z
N SER A 1 14.92 -6.94 -5.52
CA SER A 1 15.57 -8.01 -4.74
C SER A 1 17.02 -7.70 -4.44
N ASN A 2 17.86 -7.42 -5.44
CA ASN A 2 19.32 -7.34 -5.23
C ASN A 2 19.83 -5.99 -4.72
N GLY A 3 18.98 -4.96 -4.70
CA GLY A 3 19.34 -3.61 -4.26
C GLY A 3 18.20 -2.62 -4.46
N TYR A 4 18.43 -1.37 -4.06
CA TYR A 4 17.50 -0.24 -4.19
C TYR A 4 18.22 1.00 -4.74
N ILE A 5 17.42 1.96 -5.22
CA ILE A 5 17.89 3.27 -5.70
C ILE A 5 17.41 4.34 -4.72
N VAL A 6 18.28 5.31 -4.46
CA VAL A 6 17.95 6.58 -3.81
C VAL A 6 18.21 7.68 -4.83
N ASP A 7 17.18 8.47 -5.12
CA ASP A 7 17.27 9.63 -6.00
C ASP A 7 16.72 10.84 -5.23
N GLU A 8 17.61 11.72 -4.78
CA GLU A 8 17.27 12.90 -3.99
C GLU A 8 16.40 13.91 -4.76
N ASN A 9 16.39 13.82 -6.10
CA ASN A 9 15.55 14.66 -6.96
C ASN A 9 14.18 14.03 -7.25
N GLY A 10 13.92 12.83 -6.71
CA GLY A 10 12.74 12.03 -7.01
C GLY A 10 12.94 11.08 -8.20
N ILE A 11 12.25 9.94 -8.15
CA ILE A 11 12.37 8.89 -9.17
C ILE A 11 11.70 9.30 -10.48
N ASP A 12 12.43 9.24 -11.60
CA ASP A 12 11.84 9.33 -12.94
C ASP A 12 11.12 8.03 -13.30
N TYR A 13 9.78 8.08 -13.22
CA TYR A 13 8.95 6.92 -13.51
C TYR A 13 9.00 6.47 -14.98
N LYS A 14 9.33 7.36 -15.94
CA LYS A 14 9.42 7.00 -17.36
C LYS A 14 10.68 6.17 -17.60
N VAL A 15 11.79 6.58 -16.99
CA VAL A 15 13.04 5.79 -16.99
C VAL A 15 12.80 4.44 -16.28
N MET A 16 12.12 4.46 -15.13
CA MET A 16 11.76 3.23 -14.42
C MET A 16 10.95 2.27 -15.29
N LYS A 17 9.94 2.80 -15.99
CA LYS A 17 9.06 2.04 -16.89
C LYS A 17 9.85 1.43 -18.05
N GLU A 18 10.71 2.20 -18.70
CA GLU A 18 11.58 1.72 -19.78
C GLU A 18 12.48 0.57 -19.30
N ILE A 19 13.11 0.74 -18.13
CA ILE A 19 14.01 -0.28 -17.56
C ILE A 19 13.23 -1.56 -17.22
N LYS A 20 12.06 -1.46 -16.58
CA LYS A 20 11.35 -2.60 -15.99
C LYS A 20 10.36 -3.27 -16.92
N GLU A 21 9.60 -2.51 -17.69
CA GLU A 21 8.53 -3.04 -18.53
C GLU A 21 9.01 -3.35 -19.96
N VAL A 22 9.90 -2.51 -20.50
CA VAL A 22 10.42 -2.67 -21.88
C VAL A 22 11.69 -3.52 -21.90
N LYS A 23 12.75 -3.05 -21.24
CA LYS A 23 14.07 -3.72 -21.26
C LYS A 23 14.19 -4.90 -20.30
N ARG A 24 13.32 -4.98 -19.30
CA ARG A 24 13.33 -5.98 -18.21
C ARG A 24 14.70 -6.08 -17.51
N ALA A 25 15.37 -4.94 -17.36
CA ALA A 25 16.73 -4.85 -16.82
C ALA A 25 16.77 -4.71 -15.28
N ARG A 26 17.98 -4.86 -14.72
CA ARG A 26 18.23 -4.68 -13.28
C ARG A 26 18.13 -3.20 -12.92
N ILE A 27 17.68 -2.90 -11.70
CA ILE A 27 17.42 -1.51 -11.31
C ILE A 27 18.70 -0.64 -11.27
N LYS A 28 19.87 -1.27 -11.11
CA LYS A 28 21.17 -0.60 -11.18
C LYS A 28 21.39 0.17 -12.48
N THR A 29 20.77 -0.24 -13.60
CA THR A 29 20.88 0.48 -14.88
C THR A 29 20.20 1.85 -14.85
N TYR A 30 19.43 2.17 -13.80
CA TYR A 30 18.87 3.52 -13.60
C TYR A 30 19.97 4.59 -13.56
N LEU A 31 21.16 4.25 -13.05
CA LEU A 31 22.32 5.14 -13.01
C LEU A 31 22.82 5.55 -14.40
N ASP A 32 22.56 4.75 -15.44
CA ASP A 32 22.96 5.07 -16.81
C ASP A 32 22.11 6.23 -17.39
N TYR A 33 20.93 6.45 -16.81
CA TYR A 33 19.99 7.51 -17.20
C TYR A 33 20.03 8.69 -16.23
N VAL A 34 20.17 8.40 -14.93
CA VAL A 34 20.23 9.40 -13.86
C VAL A 34 21.51 9.16 -13.04
N PRO A 35 22.66 9.70 -13.48
CA PRO A 35 23.94 9.45 -12.83
C PRO A 35 24.05 10.04 -11.42
N THR A 36 23.17 10.97 -11.06
CA THR A 36 23.12 11.60 -9.73
C THR A 36 22.48 10.71 -8.68
N ALA A 37 21.73 9.67 -9.09
CA ALA A 37 21.12 8.74 -8.17
C ALA A 37 22.16 7.80 -7.55
N LYS A 38 21.80 7.15 -6.46
CA LYS A 38 22.66 6.19 -5.75
C LYS A 38 22.02 4.81 -5.77
N TYR A 39 22.78 3.81 -6.20
CA TYR A 39 22.42 2.41 -6.03
C TYR A 39 23.07 1.83 -4.78
N VAL A 40 22.30 1.08 -4.00
CA VAL A 40 22.76 0.34 -2.83
C VAL A 40 22.46 -1.14 -3.03
N GLU A 41 23.47 -1.99 -2.85
CA GLU A 41 23.33 -3.45 -2.91
C GLU A 41 22.62 -3.97 -1.66
N GLY A 42 21.74 -4.95 -1.83
CA GLY A 42 20.85 -5.47 -0.80
C GLY A 42 19.60 -4.59 -0.60
N SER A 43 18.43 -5.20 -0.41
CA SER A 43 17.16 -4.45 -0.30
C SER A 43 16.80 -3.99 1.11
N GLN A 44 17.38 -4.62 2.15
CA GLN A 44 16.98 -4.37 3.55
C GLN A 44 17.33 -2.96 4.04
N GLY A 45 18.37 -2.33 3.46
CA GLY A 45 18.79 -0.98 3.83
C GLY A 45 17.83 0.12 3.37
N ILE A 46 16.82 -0.17 2.55
CA ILE A 46 15.90 0.85 2.05
C ILE A 46 15.17 1.59 3.18
N TRP A 47 14.89 0.91 4.28
CA TRP A 47 14.20 1.46 5.45
C TRP A 47 15.03 2.45 6.27
N THR A 48 16.34 2.55 6.01
CA THR A 48 17.23 3.52 6.68
C THR A 48 17.32 4.85 5.95
N VAL A 49 16.71 4.96 4.77
CA VAL A 49 16.58 6.23 4.04
C VAL A 49 15.53 7.08 4.73
N ALA A 50 15.84 8.35 4.99
CA ALA A 50 14.90 9.24 5.67
C ALA A 50 13.71 9.55 4.78
N CYS A 51 12.51 9.44 5.34
CA CYS A 51 11.27 9.76 4.65
C CYS A 51 10.15 10.09 5.65
N ASP A 52 9.18 10.85 5.17
CA ASP A 52 7.95 11.17 5.89
C ASP A 52 6.93 10.02 5.82
N ILE A 53 6.82 9.41 4.63
CA ILE A 53 5.85 8.37 4.29
C ILE A 53 6.58 7.18 3.67
N ALA A 54 6.32 5.96 4.17
CA ALA A 54 6.84 4.73 3.60
C ALA A 54 5.72 3.88 2.97
N LEU A 55 5.96 3.40 1.75
CA LEU A 55 5.01 2.60 0.97
C LEU A 55 5.64 1.23 0.61
N PRO A 56 5.56 0.22 1.51
CA PRO A 56 6.07 -1.11 1.22
C PRO A 56 5.20 -1.82 0.17
N CYS A 57 5.78 -2.08 -1.01
CA CYS A 57 5.09 -2.50 -2.22
C CYS A 57 5.75 -3.68 -2.97
N ALA A 58 6.74 -4.38 -2.42
CA ALA A 58 7.43 -5.44 -3.18
C ALA A 58 6.95 -6.85 -2.83
N THR A 59 7.12 -7.31 -1.58
CA THR A 59 6.78 -8.67 -1.17
C THR A 59 6.28 -8.76 0.26
N GLN A 60 5.71 -9.91 0.64
CA GLN A 60 5.37 -10.22 2.02
C GLN A 60 6.60 -10.15 2.95
N ASN A 61 6.41 -9.72 4.20
CA ASN A 61 7.44 -9.62 5.24
C ASN A 61 8.72 -8.86 4.81
N GLU A 62 8.61 -7.87 3.92
CA GLU A 62 9.74 -7.03 3.51
C GLU A 62 10.13 -5.94 4.51
N LEU A 63 9.19 -5.55 5.40
CA LEU A 63 9.44 -4.58 6.48
C LEU A 63 9.54 -5.32 7.82
N PRO A 64 10.76 -5.67 8.26
CA PRO A 64 11.00 -6.26 9.58
C PRO A 64 10.95 -5.18 10.68
N LEU A 65 10.93 -5.62 11.95
CA LEU A 65 10.94 -4.73 13.11
C LEU A 65 12.09 -3.71 13.08
N GLU A 66 13.30 -4.13 12.69
CA GLU A 66 14.45 -3.22 12.63
C GLU A 66 14.29 -2.14 11.54
N GLY A 67 13.60 -2.47 10.44
CA GLY A 67 13.23 -1.48 9.43
C GLY A 67 12.21 -0.48 9.96
N ALA A 68 11.20 -0.95 10.70
CA ALA A 68 10.20 -0.07 11.33
C ALA A 68 10.83 0.88 12.37
N LYS A 69 11.79 0.40 13.17
CA LYS A 69 12.58 1.24 14.09
C LYS A 69 13.36 2.31 13.33
N ALA A 70 14.01 1.95 12.22
CA ALA A 70 14.76 2.88 11.40
C ALA A 70 13.86 3.96 10.79
N LEU A 71 12.68 3.58 10.28
CA LEU A 71 11.69 4.52 9.76
C LEU A 71 11.27 5.56 10.82
N VAL A 72 10.90 5.10 12.02
CA VAL A 72 10.50 5.99 13.12
C VAL A 72 11.65 6.91 13.53
N ALA A 73 12.87 6.37 13.66
CA ALA A 73 14.06 7.16 14.01
C ALA A 73 14.37 8.25 12.97
N ASN A 74 14.03 8.02 11.70
CA ASN A 74 14.22 8.94 10.59
C ASN A 74 13.04 9.89 10.35
N GLY A 75 12.03 9.92 11.23
CA GLY A 75 10.92 10.87 11.16
C GLY A 75 9.71 10.41 10.33
N CYS A 76 9.63 9.13 9.95
CA CYS A 76 8.48 8.60 9.25
C CYS A 76 7.23 8.65 10.14
N TYR A 77 6.18 9.36 9.68
CA TYR A 77 4.91 9.49 10.41
C TYR A 77 3.78 8.66 9.80
N ALA A 78 3.95 8.12 8.59
CA ALA A 78 2.93 7.28 7.96
C ALA A 78 3.52 6.10 7.17
N VAL A 79 2.88 4.94 7.30
CA VAL A 79 3.17 3.73 6.53
C VAL A 79 1.89 3.21 5.91
N ALA A 80 1.87 3.01 4.59
CA ALA A 80 0.73 2.45 3.87
C ALA A 80 1.14 1.28 2.98
N GLU A 81 0.58 0.10 3.25
CA GLU A 81 1.03 -1.12 2.60
C GLU A 81 0.46 -1.26 1.18
N GLY A 82 1.32 -1.40 0.18
CA GLY A 82 0.93 -1.72 -1.19
C GLY A 82 1.00 -3.21 -1.51
N ALA A 83 1.96 -3.93 -0.93
CA ALA A 83 2.05 -5.39 -1.06
C ALA A 83 1.06 -6.11 -0.13
N ASN A 84 0.92 -7.42 -0.29
CA ASN A 84 0.10 -8.25 0.61
C ASN A 84 0.92 -8.66 1.84
N MET A 85 0.58 -8.10 3.01
CA MET A 85 1.27 -8.31 4.29
C MET A 85 2.80 -8.05 4.23
N PRO A 86 3.26 -6.86 3.81
CA PRO A 86 4.68 -6.55 3.76
C PRO A 86 5.29 -6.36 5.14
N SER A 87 4.54 -5.86 6.13
CA SER A 87 5.07 -5.62 7.47
C SER A 87 4.92 -6.86 8.34
N THR A 88 6.00 -7.22 9.05
CA THR A 88 5.93 -8.26 10.07
C THR A 88 5.02 -7.83 11.24
N PRO A 89 4.37 -8.77 11.97
CA PRO A 89 3.49 -8.41 13.10
C PRO A 89 4.17 -7.50 14.14
N ASP A 90 5.44 -7.78 14.45
CA ASP A 90 6.23 -6.97 15.40
C ASP A 90 6.50 -5.57 14.86
N ALA A 91 6.74 -5.42 13.55
CA ALA A 91 6.87 -4.11 12.91
C ALA A 91 5.57 -3.30 13.01
N ILE A 92 4.42 -3.93 12.74
CA ILE A 92 3.11 -3.26 12.85
C ILE A 92 2.87 -2.80 14.28
N ALA A 93 3.08 -3.68 15.26
CA ALA A 93 2.91 -3.35 16.67
C ALA A 93 3.82 -2.19 17.10
N TYR A 94 5.07 -2.19 16.65
CA TYR A 94 6.02 -1.10 16.93
C TYR A 94 5.58 0.23 16.29
N LEU A 95 5.17 0.23 15.02
CA LEU A 95 4.70 1.43 14.32
C LEU A 95 3.48 2.04 15.03
N GLN A 96 2.51 1.20 15.41
CA GLN A 96 1.32 1.64 16.14
C GLN A 96 1.66 2.19 17.53
N ALA A 97 2.57 1.54 18.26
CA ALA A 97 3.03 2.01 19.57
C ALA A 97 3.76 3.37 19.51
N ASN A 98 4.34 3.72 18.36
CA ASN A 98 5.02 5.00 18.12
C ASN A 98 4.14 6.04 17.41
N ASN A 99 2.82 5.83 17.39
CA ASN A 99 1.84 6.75 16.77
C ASN A 99 2.06 7.00 15.27
N VAL A 100 2.69 6.07 14.56
CA VAL A 100 2.77 6.11 13.09
C VAL A 100 1.41 5.79 12.50
N LEU A 101 0.94 6.62 11.58
CA LEU A 101 -0.29 6.37 10.83
C LEU A 101 -0.10 5.13 9.96
N PHE A 102 -0.77 4.02 10.32
CA PHE A 102 -0.59 2.75 9.63
C PHE A 102 -1.85 2.38 8.83
N ALA A 103 -1.73 2.32 7.51
CA ALA A 103 -2.78 1.84 6.61
C ALA A 103 -2.52 0.37 6.20
N PRO A 104 -3.39 -0.58 6.59
CA PRO A 104 -3.18 -2.01 6.32
C PRO A 104 -3.41 -2.35 4.86
N ALA A 105 -2.66 -3.34 4.34
CA ALA A 105 -2.71 -3.79 2.95
C ALA A 105 -4.13 -3.99 2.43
N LYS A 106 -4.97 -4.71 3.19
CA LYS A 106 -6.37 -5.00 2.85
C LYS A 106 -7.25 -3.78 2.55
N ALA A 107 -6.82 -2.60 2.99
CA ALA A 107 -7.49 -1.32 2.73
C ALA A 107 -6.72 -0.49 1.69
N SER A 108 -5.42 -0.28 1.88
CA SER A 108 -4.61 0.62 1.05
C SER A 108 -4.36 0.10 -0.37
N ASN A 109 -4.22 -1.21 -0.55
CA ASN A 109 -3.99 -1.82 -1.88
C ASN A 109 -5.26 -2.32 -2.57
N ALA A 110 -6.44 -2.14 -1.94
CA ALA A 110 -7.72 -2.60 -2.43
C ALA A 110 -8.14 -1.97 -3.78
N GLY A 111 -7.48 -0.90 -4.20
CA GLY A 111 -7.72 -0.22 -5.47
C GLY A 111 -7.62 -1.15 -6.68
N GLY A 112 -6.70 -2.12 -6.67
CA GLY A 112 -6.58 -3.10 -7.76
C GLY A 112 -7.86 -3.94 -7.93
N VAL A 113 -8.36 -4.50 -6.83
CA VAL A 113 -9.60 -5.29 -6.81
C VAL A 113 -10.82 -4.42 -7.12
N ALA A 114 -10.85 -3.18 -6.61
CA ALA A 114 -11.90 -2.23 -6.91
C ALA A 114 -12.01 -1.95 -8.41
N THR A 115 -10.88 -1.67 -9.08
CA THR A 115 -10.83 -1.43 -10.52
C THR A 115 -11.22 -2.68 -11.32
N SER A 116 -10.90 -3.90 -10.86
CA SER A 116 -11.43 -5.13 -11.46
C SER A 116 -12.96 -5.23 -11.36
N GLY A 117 -13.56 -4.79 -10.25
CA GLY A 117 -15.01 -4.70 -10.12
C GLY A 117 -15.64 -3.66 -11.07
N LEU A 118 -14.94 -2.55 -11.30
CA LEU A 118 -15.33 -1.55 -12.32
C LEU A 118 -15.23 -2.12 -13.73
N GLU A 119 -14.20 -2.91 -14.04
CA GLU A 119 -14.07 -3.63 -15.31
C GLU A 119 -15.22 -4.62 -15.54
N MET A 120 -15.60 -5.42 -14.53
CA MET A 120 -16.76 -6.31 -14.60
C MET A 120 -18.07 -5.56 -14.87
N SER A 121 -18.21 -4.36 -14.30
CA SER A 121 -19.38 -3.50 -14.50
C SER A 121 -19.44 -2.97 -15.94
N GLN A 122 -18.31 -2.48 -16.47
CA GLN A 122 -18.18 -2.04 -17.86
C GLN A 122 -18.50 -3.17 -18.85
N ASN A 123 -17.97 -4.37 -18.60
CA ASN A 123 -18.24 -5.56 -19.42
C ASN A 123 -19.72 -5.93 -19.43
N SER A 124 -20.39 -5.84 -18.28
CA SER A 124 -21.83 -6.13 -18.15
C SER A 124 -22.70 -5.07 -18.85
N LEU A 125 -22.27 -3.81 -18.82
CA LEU A 125 -22.93 -2.68 -19.51
C LEU A 125 -22.59 -2.58 -20.99
N ARG A 126 -21.52 -3.25 -21.44
CA ARG A 126 -20.93 -3.16 -22.79
C ARG A 126 -20.53 -1.72 -23.17
N LEU A 127 -20.07 -0.95 -22.20
CA LEU A 127 -19.62 0.43 -22.38
C LEU A 127 -18.25 0.58 -21.72
N GLY A 128 -17.33 1.24 -22.43
CA GLY A 128 -16.07 1.68 -21.86
C GLY A 128 -16.23 3.06 -21.24
N TRP A 129 -15.73 3.24 -20.03
CA TRP A 129 -15.62 4.54 -19.38
C TRP A 129 -14.31 5.22 -19.76
N THR A 130 -14.27 6.55 -19.65
CA THR A 130 -13.01 7.29 -19.81
C THR A 130 -12.09 7.04 -18.62
N PHE A 131 -10.82 7.44 -18.74
CA PHE A 131 -9.86 7.35 -17.65
C PHE A 131 -10.34 8.13 -16.42
N GLU A 132 -10.85 9.35 -16.64
CA GLU A 132 -11.33 10.25 -15.59
C GLU A 132 -12.52 9.66 -14.83
N GLU A 133 -13.46 9.02 -15.55
CA GLU A 133 -14.62 8.36 -14.93
C GLU A 133 -14.19 7.16 -14.06
N VAL A 134 -13.19 6.39 -14.50
CA VAL A 134 -12.66 5.27 -13.70
C VAL A 134 -11.90 5.79 -12.49
N ASP A 135 -11.08 6.83 -12.65
CA ASP A 135 -10.29 7.42 -11.57
C ASP A 135 -11.18 8.05 -10.49
N GLU A 136 -12.23 8.78 -10.87
CA GLU A 136 -13.18 9.37 -9.91
C GLU A 136 -13.93 8.29 -9.11
N ARG A 137 -14.34 7.21 -9.78
CA ARG A 137 -14.98 6.06 -9.12
C ARG A 137 -14.00 5.37 -8.17
N LEU A 138 -12.76 5.14 -8.60
CA LEU A 138 -11.71 4.56 -7.76
C LEU A 138 -11.43 5.43 -6.53
N HIS A 139 -11.27 6.74 -6.73
CA HIS A 139 -11.08 7.70 -5.64
C HIS A 139 -12.22 7.62 -4.62
N THR A 140 -13.46 7.63 -5.09
CA THR A 140 -14.65 7.49 -4.23
C THR A 140 -14.64 6.17 -3.45
N ILE A 141 -14.28 5.06 -4.08
CA ILE A 141 -14.16 3.76 -3.42
C ILE A 141 -13.09 3.79 -2.32
N MET A 142 -11.91 4.33 -2.61
CA MET A 142 -10.82 4.42 -1.63
C MET A 142 -11.18 5.30 -0.43
N VAL A 143 -11.87 6.44 -0.66
CA VAL A 143 -12.41 7.30 0.40
C VAL A 143 -13.42 6.54 1.27
N ASN A 144 -14.30 5.75 0.66
CA ASN A 144 -15.29 4.96 1.39
C ASN A 144 -14.64 3.84 2.21
N ILE A 145 -13.60 3.18 1.70
CA ILE A 145 -12.82 2.18 2.44
C ILE A 145 -12.20 2.80 3.68
N TYR A 146 -11.56 3.96 3.53
CA TYR A 146 -10.98 4.69 4.67
C TYR A 146 -12.05 5.07 5.70
N LYS A 147 -13.17 5.66 5.26
CA LYS A 147 -14.28 6.05 6.15
C LYS A 147 -14.86 4.86 6.90
N ALA A 148 -15.07 3.73 6.24
CA ALA A 148 -15.60 2.52 6.86
C ALA A 148 -14.62 1.96 7.90
N ALA A 149 -13.32 1.90 7.59
CA ALA A 149 -12.31 1.45 8.53
C ALA A 149 -12.19 2.40 9.74
N ALA A 150 -12.15 3.71 9.51
CA ALA A 150 -12.06 4.70 10.58
C ALA A 150 -13.29 4.68 11.50
N ALA A 151 -14.50 4.62 10.92
CA ALA A 151 -15.75 4.54 11.67
C ALA A 151 -15.83 3.25 12.51
N ALA A 152 -15.52 2.09 11.93
CA ALA A 152 -15.51 0.83 12.67
C ALA A 152 -14.45 0.81 13.77
N ALA A 153 -13.27 1.41 13.54
CA ALA A 153 -12.26 1.54 14.57
C ALA A 153 -12.75 2.40 15.75
N GLU A 154 -13.45 3.50 15.48
CA GLU A 154 -14.01 4.37 16.51
C GLU A 154 -15.18 3.72 17.26
N GLU A 155 -16.11 3.09 16.55
CA GLU A 155 -17.28 2.38 17.13
C GLU A 155 -16.86 1.30 18.15
N TYR A 156 -15.76 0.60 17.86
CA TYR A 156 -15.26 -0.50 18.69
C TYR A 156 -14.15 -0.08 19.68
N GLY A 157 -13.99 1.22 19.93
CA GLY A 157 -13.06 1.74 20.96
C GLY A 157 -11.57 1.68 20.58
N CYS A 158 -11.26 1.47 19.31
CA CYS A 158 -9.91 1.38 18.74
C CYS A 158 -9.59 2.59 17.83
N LYS A 159 -10.08 3.78 18.17
CA LYS A 159 -9.98 4.99 17.33
C LYS A 159 -8.55 5.21 16.81
N GLY A 160 -8.41 5.43 15.49
CA GLY A 160 -7.13 5.59 14.81
C GLY A 160 -6.45 4.28 14.38
N ASN A 161 -6.87 3.12 14.90
CA ASN A 161 -6.35 1.82 14.49
C ASN A 161 -7.06 1.30 13.24
N LEU A 162 -6.57 1.71 12.06
CA LEU A 162 -7.13 1.26 10.78
C LEU A 162 -6.99 -0.25 10.54
N VAL A 163 -6.05 -0.94 11.20
CA VAL A 163 -5.92 -2.41 11.12
C VAL A 163 -7.15 -3.08 11.70
N ALA A 164 -7.52 -2.69 12.92
CA ALA A 164 -8.71 -3.18 13.60
C ALA A 164 -9.97 -2.78 12.82
N GLY A 165 -10.09 -1.50 12.45
CA GLY A 165 -11.22 -0.97 11.70
C GLY A 165 -11.48 -1.69 10.38
N ALA A 166 -10.44 -1.91 9.57
CA ALA A 166 -10.57 -2.60 8.29
C ALA A 166 -10.98 -4.08 8.46
N ASN A 167 -10.48 -4.75 9.51
CA ASN A 167 -10.89 -6.12 9.84
C ASN A 167 -12.37 -6.18 10.23
N ILE A 168 -12.79 -5.29 11.14
CA ILE A 168 -14.16 -5.25 11.66
C ILE A 168 -15.15 -4.94 10.54
N ALA A 169 -14.91 -3.86 9.79
CA ALA A 169 -15.80 -3.44 8.70
C ALA A 169 -15.93 -4.53 7.61
N GLY A 170 -14.81 -5.16 7.24
CA GLY A 170 -14.82 -6.25 6.26
C GLY A 170 -15.58 -7.47 6.77
N PHE A 171 -15.32 -7.89 8.01
CA PHE A 171 -15.97 -9.05 8.61
C PHE A 171 -17.47 -8.85 8.84
N GLN A 172 -17.90 -7.71 9.40
CA GLN A 172 -19.31 -7.41 9.66
C GLN A 172 -20.16 -7.53 8.39
N LYS A 173 -19.67 -6.98 7.27
CA LYS A 173 -20.38 -7.04 5.99
C LYS A 173 -20.57 -8.48 5.50
N ILE A 174 -19.53 -9.31 5.60
CA ILE A 174 -19.59 -10.72 5.21
C ILE A 174 -20.51 -11.50 6.15
N ALA A 175 -20.34 -11.34 7.47
CA ALA A 175 -21.14 -12.03 8.47
C ALA A 175 -22.63 -11.70 8.34
N SER A 176 -23.00 -10.43 8.14
CA SER A 176 -24.39 -10.03 7.91
C SER A 176 -24.97 -10.66 6.64
N ALA A 177 -24.20 -10.70 5.54
CA ALA A 177 -24.63 -11.34 4.31
C ALA A 177 -24.83 -12.86 4.48
N MET A 178 -23.91 -13.55 5.17
CA MET A 178 -24.02 -14.97 5.48
C MET A 178 -25.26 -15.27 6.32
N MET A 179 -25.49 -14.50 7.39
CA MET A 179 -26.68 -14.65 8.23
C MET A 179 -27.98 -14.44 7.46
N SER A 180 -27.98 -13.52 6.48
CA SER A 180 -29.15 -13.23 5.65
C SER A 180 -29.44 -14.34 4.62
N GLN A 181 -28.41 -15.06 4.17
CA GLN A 181 -28.55 -16.17 3.22
C GLN A 181 -28.93 -17.49 3.90
N GLY A 182 -28.86 -17.57 5.24
CA GLY A 182 -29.16 -18.78 5.99
C GLY A 182 -28.04 -19.82 5.91
N ILE A 183 -28.36 -21.07 6.25
CA ILE A 183 -27.42 -22.19 6.16
C ILE A 183 -27.52 -22.77 4.74
N VAL A 184 -26.51 -22.46 3.92
CA VAL A 184 -26.37 -22.91 2.52
C VAL A 184 -25.07 -23.66 2.30
#